data_AF-A0A7S2PGS6-F1
#
_entry.id   AF-A0A7S2PGS6-F1
#
_cell.length_a   1.000
_cell.length_b   1.000
_cell.length_c   1.000
_cell.angle_alpha   90.00
_cell.angle_beta   90.00
_cell.angle_gamma   90.00
#
_symmetry.space_group_name_H-M   'P 1'
#
loop_
_entity.id
_entity.type
_entity.pdbx_description
1 polymer ?
#
loop_
_entity_poly.entity_id
_entity_poly.type
_entity_poly.pdbx_seq_one_letter_code
_entity_poly.pdbx_strand_id
1 'polypeptide(L)'
;LNPGSCIEVVATRIEEGTVRGLIAAGGHVTLFVLNGVSTNRLAAMGGTKTPDGGRMFAMPVPLGTYQVVQNGLSVTTGLSMNSPVSMKLKVNACAEIAETRVEGGRVRGRLTAVGYGGVAKEVSGWMSLFEPTQRWAKIVCFKGGRPISPHQQQEQAQAQA
;
A
#
# COMPACT_ATOMS: atom_id res chain seq x y z
N LEU A 1 4.58 -11.99 -16.18
CA LEU A 1 5.01 -11.49 -14.85
C LEU A 1 4.73 -12.58 -13.83
N ASN A 2 5.69 -12.88 -12.95
CA ASN A 2 5.42 -13.81 -11.86
C ASN A 2 4.41 -13.17 -10.90
N PRO A 3 3.47 -13.93 -10.33
CA PRO A 3 2.58 -13.40 -9.29
C PRO A 3 3.37 -12.70 -8.19
N GLY A 4 2.95 -11.49 -7.82
CA GLY A 4 3.59 -10.65 -6.79
C GLY A 4 4.74 -9.75 -7.28
N SER A 5 5.18 -9.85 -8.54
CA SER A 5 6.17 -8.92 -9.11
C SER A 5 5.68 -7.48 -9.10
N CYS A 6 6.59 -6.54 -8.81
CA CYS A 6 6.32 -5.11 -8.92
C CYS A 6 6.66 -4.63 -10.35
N ILE A 7 5.84 -3.73 -10.89
CA ILE A 7 6.08 -3.07 -12.17
C ILE A 7 6.17 -1.57 -11.96
N GLU A 8 7.13 -0.94 -12.61
CA GLU A 8 7.24 0.52 -12.65
C GLU A 8 6.38 1.05 -13.80
N VAL A 9 5.42 1.92 -13.47
CA VAL A 9 4.60 2.63 -14.43
C VAL A 9 5.16 4.04 -14.58
N VAL A 10 5.66 4.37 -15.77
CA VAL A 10 6.34 5.66 -16.05
C VAL A 10 5.40 6.72 -16.62
N ALA A 11 4.27 6.32 -17.19
CA ALA A 11 3.23 7.20 -17.67
C ALA A 11 1.87 6.51 -17.54
N THR A 12 0.81 7.29 -17.39
CA THR A 12 -0.56 6.78 -17.47
C THR A 12 -1.31 7.48 -18.59
N ARG A 13 -2.16 6.73 -19.30
CA ARG A 13 -3.05 7.27 -20.34
C ARG A 13 -4.41 6.61 -20.28
N ILE A 14 -5.42 7.31 -20.74
CA ILE A 14 -6.75 6.75 -20.94
C ILE A 14 -6.87 6.37 -22.43
N GLU A 15 -7.21 5.13 -22.70
CA GLU A 15 -7.40 4.58 -24.04
C GLU A 15 -8.68 3.76 -24.02
N GLU A 16 -9.68 4.17 -24.82
CA GLU A 16 -10.98 3.46 -24.96
C GLU A 16 -11.68 3.17 -23.61
N GLY A 17 -11.70 4.17 -22.72
CA GLY A 17 -12.30 4.00 -21.39
C GLY A 17 -11.47 3.14 -20.42
N THR A 18 -10.24 2.77 -20.78
CA THR A 18 -9.33 2.02 -19.92
C THR A 18 -8.16 2.89 -19.48
N VAL A 19 -7.86 2.91 -18.19
CA VAL A 19 -6.63 3.53 -17.68
C VAL A 19 -5.49 2.53 -17.82
N ARG A 20 -4.50 2.90 -18.64
CA ARG A 20 -3.31 2.09 -18.92
C ARG A 20 -2.08 2.76 -18.33
N GLY A 21 -1.21 1.96 -17.75
CA GLY A 21 0.14 2.34 -17.36
C GLY A 21 1.16 1.89 -18.41
N LEU A 22 1.98 2.81 -18.92
CA LEU A 22 3.17 2.46 -19.69
C LEU A 22 4.22 1.90 -18.72
N ILE A 23 4.68 0.67 -18.96
CA ILE A 23 5.68 0.02 -18.12
C ILE A 23 7.06 0.53 -18.52
N ALA A 24 7.96 0.80 -17.56
CA ALA A 24 9.32 1.29 -17.82
C ALA A 24 10.09 0.41 -18.83
N ALA A 25 9.91 -0.93 -18.75
CA ALA A 25 10.51 -1.91 -19.65
C ALA A 25 9.82 -2.02 -21.03
N GLY A 26 8.81 -1.19 -21.31
CA GLY A 26 7.99 -1.24 -22.51
C GLY A 26 6.69 -2.05 -22.33
N GLY A 27 5.72 -1.79 -23.21
CA GLY A 27 4.37 -2.35 -23.12
C GLY A 27 3.46 -1.62 -22.13
N HIS A 28 2.24 -2.10 -21.97
CA HIS A 28 1.23 -1.45 -21.14
C HIS A 28 0.55 -2.44 -20.18
N VAL A 29 0.25 -1.99 -18.98
CA VAL A 29 -0.63 -2.67 -18.02
C VAL A 29 -1.97 -1.96 -17.97
N THR A 30 -3.06 -2.71 -17.90
CA THR A 30 -4.38 -2.13 -17.56
C THR A 30 -4.44 -1.94 -16.05
N LEU A 31 -4.63 -0.71 -15.59
CA LEU A 31 -4.73 -0.39 -14.17
C LEU A 31 -6.17 -0.52 -13.69
N PHE A 32 -7.13 0.04 -14.44
CA PHE A 32 -8.57 -0.10 -14.20
C PHE A 32 -9.38 0.35 -15.43
N VAL A 33 -10.65 -0.07 -15.50
CA VAL A 33 -11.59 0.31 -16.56
C VAL A 33 -12.57 1.35 -16.01
N LEU A 34 -12.72 2.47 -16.71
CA LEU A 34 -13.70 3.52 -16.44
C LEU A 34 -15.05 3.08 -17.03
N ASN A 35 -16.00 2.69 -16.20
CA ASN A 35 -17.36 2.44 -16.67
C ASN A 35 -17.98 3.78 -17.12
N GLY A 36 -18.66 3.75 -18.27
CA GLY A 36 -19.02 4.92 -19.08
C GLY A 36 -19.61 6.10 -18.31
N VAL A 37 -18.99 7.26 -18.55
CA VAL A 37 -19.53 8.63 -18.52
C VAL A 37 -20.75 8.87 -17.61
N SER A 38 -20.47 9.41 -16.42
CA SER A 38 -21.07 10.70 -16.08
C SER A 38 -19.94 11.65 -15.72
N THR A 39 -19.60 12.50 -16.68
CA THR A 39 -18.86 13.75 -16.54
C THR A 39 -19.54 14.64 -15.51
N ASN A 40 -19.37 14.33 -14.23
CA ASN A 40 -19.34 15.31 -13.15
C ASN A 40 -19.03 14.60 -11.83
N ARG A 41 -18.11 15.20 -11.07
CA ARG A 41 -17.63 14.83 -9.74
C ARG A 41 -16.46 13.85 -9.74
N LEU A 42 -15.28 14.44 -9.69
CA LEU A 42 -14.36 14.23 -8.57
C LEU A 42 -15.18 14.02 -7.27
N ALA A 43 -15.56 12.78 -6.98
CA ALA A 43 -16.06 12.34 -5.68
C ALA A 43 -15.32 11.02 -5.42
N ALA A 44 -14.23 11.02 -4.64
CA ALA A 44 -14.29 11.11 -3.19
C ALA A 44 -15.43 10.25 -2.63
N MET A 45 -15.03 9.12 -2.01
CA MET A 45 -15.81 8.39 -1.00
C MET A 45 -17.08 7.66 -1.47
N GLY A 46 -17.11 6.36 -1.17
CA GLY A 46 -18.37 5.64 -0.92
C GLY A 46 -18.93 4.90 -2.13
N GLY A 47 -19.29 3.64 -1.89
CA GLY A 47 -19.68 2.72 -2.93
C GLY A 47 -21.06 2.98 -3.50
N THR A 48 -21.24 2.56 -4.74
CA THR A 48 -22.52 2.10 -5.29
C THR A 48 -22.19 0.95 -6.25
N LYS A 49 -22.85 -0.19 -6.02
CA LYS A 49 -22.66 -1.44 -6.77
C LYS A 49 -23.30 -1.27 -8.15
N THR A 50 -22.47 -1.29 -9.20
CA THR A 50 -22.92 -1.61 -10.56
C THR A 50 -22.52 -3.06 -10.89
N PRO A 51 -23.21 -3.76 -11.81
CA PRO A 51 -23.09 -5.22 -11.96
C PRO A 51 -21.67 -5.70 -12.29
N ASP A 52 -20.85 -4.83 -12.88
CA ASP A 52 -19.45 -5.09 -13.23
C ASP A 52 -18.46 -4.12 -12.54
N GLY A 53 -18.86 -3.58 -11.38
CA GLY A 53 -18.18 -2.54 -10.59
C GLY A 53 -16.69 -2.38 -10.89
N GLY A 54 -16.36 -1.32 -11.64
CA GLY A 54 -15.03 -0.95 -12.15
C GLY A 54 -13.89 -1.81 -11.62
N ARG A 55 -13.52 -2.87 -12.35
CA ARG A 55 -12.47 -3.79 -11.92
C ARG A 55 -11.14 -3.05 -11.88
N MET A 56 -10.59 -2.87 -10.68
CA MET A 56 -9.21 -2.44 -10.47
C MET A 56 -8.31 -3.66 -10.59
N PHE A 57 -7.37 -3.62 -11.54
CA PHE A 57 -6.41 -4.70 -11.79
C PHE A 57 -5.06 -4.44 -11.09
N ALA A 58 -4.84 -3.23 -10.60
CA ALA A 58 -3.71 -2.86 -9.75
C ALA A 58 -4.17 -1.90 -8.65
N MET A 59 -3.80 -2.20 -7.40
CA MET A 59 -4.04 -1.30 -6.26
C MET A 59 -2.75 -0.56 -5.93
N PRO A 60 -2.79 0.77 -5.75
CA PRO A 60 -1.62 1.51 -5.28
C PRO A 60 -1.23 1.00 -3.88
N VAL A 61 0.06 1.07 -3.56
CA VAL A 61 0.52 0.75 -2.21
C VAL A 61 -0.02 1.80 -1.25
N PRO A 62 -0.79 1.42 -0.22
CA PRO A 62 -1.37 2.39 0.71
C PRO A 62 -0.32 3.22 1.45
N LEU A 63 -0.60 4.50 1.66
CA LEU A 63 0.14 5.34 2.59
C LEU A 63 -0.58 5.41 3.93
N GLY A 64 0.15 5.69 5.01
CA GLY A 64 -0.37 5.77 6.37
C GLY A 64 0.39 4.88 7.34
N THR A 65 -0.27 4.47 8.41
CA THR A 65 0.37 3.72 9.49
C THR A 65 0.44 2.24 9.15
N TYR A 66 1.65 1.70 9.18
CA TYR A 66 1.95 0.28 9.03
C TYR A 66 2.38 -0.32 10.36
N GLN A 67 1.90 -1.52 10.67
CA GLN A 67 2.39 -2.30 11.80
C GLN A 67 3.41 -3.33 11.31
N VAL A 68 4.58 -3.34 11.93
CA VAL A 68 5.65 -4.32 11.67
C VAL A 68 5.22 -5.70 12.16
N VAL A 69 5.30 -6.70 11.28
CA VAL A 69 4.91 -8.09 11.56
C VAL A 69 6.10 -9.03 11.76
N GLN A 70 7.33 -8.56 11.51
CA GLN A 70 8.56 -9.32 11.73
C GLN A 70 9.54 -8.54 12.60
N ASN A 71 10.17 -9.24 13.55
CA ASN A 71 11.13 -8.60 14.45
C ASN A 71 12.45 -8.25 13.73
N GLY A 72 13.08 -7.16 14.12
CA GLY A 72 14.40 -6.77 13.61
C GLY A 72 14.39 -6.13 12.21
N LEU A 73 13.25 -5.60 11.75
CA LEU A 73 13.13 -4.96 10.45
C LEU A 73 14.04 -3.71 10.37
N SER A 74 15.01 -3.73 9.46
CA SER A 74 15.96 -2.62 9.28
C SER A 74 15.31 -1.39 8.65
N VAL A 75 15.58 -0.24 9.26
CA VAL A 75 15.36 1.09 8.68
C VAL A 75 16.71 1.59 8.16
N THR A 76 16.77 1.88 6.88
CA THR A 76 17.98 2.39 6.22
C THR A 76 17.87 3.89 5.97
N THR A 77 19.00 4.59 5.90
CA THR A 77 19.04 6.04 5.70
C THR A 77 18.60 6.46 4.29
N GLY A 78 18.85 5.61 3.29
CA GLY A 78 18.46 5.81 1.90
C GLY A 78 17.49 4.74 1.39
N LEU A 79 16.99 4.94 0.16
CA LEU A 79 16.06 4.00 -0.50
C LEU A 79 16.70 2.61 -0.68
N SER A 80 17.96 2.60 -1.14
CA SER A 80 18.73 1.38 -1.40
C SER A 80 18.92 0.53 -0.15
N MET A 81 18.80 -0.79 -0.31
CA MET A 81 19.06 -1.76 0.76
C MET A 81 20.52 -1.77 1.24
N ASN A 82 21.44 -1.26 0.42
CA ASN A 82 22.86 -1.15 0.76
C ASN A 82 23.18 0.14 1.54
N SER A 83 22.21 1.03 1.72
CA SER A 83 22.42 2.23 2.52
C SER A 83 22.53 1.88 4.03
N PRO A 84 23.24 2.69 4.82
CA PRO A 84 23.44 2.42 6.24
C PRO A 84 22.14 2.18 7.00
N VAL A 85 22.16 1.19 7.90
CA VAL A 85 21.03 0.92 8.80
C VAL A 85 21.05 1.94 9.94
N SER A 86 20.00 2.75 10.04
CA SER A 86 19.84 3.74 11.11
C SER A 86 19.29 3.11 12.40
N MET A 87 18.33 2.18 12.26
CA MET A 87 17.73 1.48 13.41
C MET A 87 17.08 0.16 12.97
N LYS A 88 16.67 -0.65 13.94
CA LYS A 88 15.85 -1.85 13.73
C LYS A 88 14.53 -1.73 14.48
N LEU A 89 13.43 -2.02 13.79
CA LEU A 89 12.10 -2.02 14.36
C LEU A 89 11.77 -3.39 14.97
N LYS A 90 11.10 -3.34 16.12
CA LYS A 90 10.55 -4.54 16.74
C LYS A 90 9.21 -4.91 16.11
N VAL A 91 8.85 -6.18 16.23
CA VAL A 91 7.48 -6.63 15.92
C VAL A 91 6.45 -5.77 16.68
N ASN A 92 5.31 -5.50 16.05
CA ASN A 92 4.24 -4.62 16.53
C ASN A 92 4.58 -3.12 16.61
N ALA A 93 5.79 -2.68 16.25
CA ALA A 93 6.04 -1.26 16.06
C ALA A 93 5.14 -0.71 14.94
N CYS A 94 4.59 0.48 15.14
CA CYS A 94 3.84 1.20 14.13
C CYS A 94 4.76 2.21 13.45
N ALA A 95 4.70 2.31 12.13
CA ALA A 95 5.48 3.26 11.34
C ALA A 95 4.56 4.02 10.40
N GLU A 96 4.63 5.34 10.44
CA GLU A 96 3.91 6.23 9.53
C GLU A 96 4.67 6.31 8.21
N ILE A 97 4.04 5.88 7.11
CA ILE A 97 4.63 5.82 5.77
C ILE A 97 4.03 6.93 4.90
N ALA A 98 4.89 7.86 4.50
CA ALA A 98 4.51 9.03 3.71
C ALA A 98 4.74 8.85 2.20
N GLU A 99 5.56 7.90 1.80
CA GLU A 99 5.91 7.62 0.41
C GLU A 99 6.27 6.15 0.23
N THR A 100 5.98 5.60 -0.95
CA THR A 100 6.36 4.23 -1.31
C THR A 100 7.15 4.23 -2.62
N ARG A 101 8.18 3.40 -2.70
CA ARG A 101 9.00 3.17 -3.90
C ARG A 101 9.31 1.69 -4.07
N VAL A 102 9.63 1.28 -5.28
CA VAL A 102 10.13 -0.07 -5.55
C VAL A 102 11.64 0.00 -5.71
N GLU A 103 12.37 -0.82 -4.96
CA GLU A 103 13.83 -0.90 -5.00
C GLU A 103 14.25 -2.34 -4.75
N GLY A 104 15.14 -2.89 -5.60
CA GLY A 104 15.66 -4.25 -5.41
C GLY A 104 14.58 -5.33 -5.33
N GLY A 105 13.46 -5.17 -6.06
CA GLY A 105 12.32 -6.10 -6.03
C GLY A 105 11.42 -5.99 -4.81
N ARG A 106 11.66 -5.01 -3.92
CA ARG A 106 10.88 -4.78 -2.70
C ARG A 106 10.13 -3.47 -2.79
N VAL A 107 8.92 -3.46 -2.24
CA VAL A 107 8.22 -2.23 -1.92
C VAL A 107 8.80 -1.68 -0.63
N ARG A 108 9.33 -0.46 -0.72
CA ARG A 108 9.94 0.31 0.37
C ARG A 108 9.01 1.44 0.76
N GLY A 109 8.90 1.72 2.05
CA GLY A 109 8.15 2.84 2.60
C GLY A 109 9.07 3.84 3.28
N ARG A 110 8.92 5.13 2.98
CA ARG A 110 9.61 6.22 3.68
C ARG A 110 8.87 6.54 4.97
N LEU A 111 9.58 6.42 6.09
CA LEU A 111 9.05 6.70 7.42
C LEU A 111 9.05 8.21 7.69
N THR A 112 8.05 8.66 8.42
CA THR A 112 8.04 9.99 9.06
C THR A 112 7.95 9.89 10.58
N ALA A 113 7.40 8.79 11.10
CA ALA A 113 7.34 8.54 12.53
C ALA A 113 7.30 7.04 12.81
N VAL A 114 7.74 6.65 14.01
CA VAL A 114 7.64 5.29 14.54
C VAL A 114 7.09 5.37 15.96
N GLY A 115 6.19 4.45 16.31
CA GLY A 115 5.68 4.30 17.67
C GLY A 115 5.73 2.87 18.18
N TYR A 116 5.94 2.75 19.49
CA TYR A 116 5.87 1.48 20.22
C TYR A 116 5.33 1.75 21.64
N GLY A 117 4.35 0.96 22.09
CA GLY A 117 3.80 1.11 23.44
C GLY A 117 3.13 2.46 23.72
N GLY A 118 2.53 3.10 22.71
CA GLY A 118 1.79 4.36 22.85
C GLY A 118 2.62 5.64 22.73
N VAL A 119 3.95 5.54 22.60
CA VAL A 119 4.83 6.69 22.35
C VAL A 119 5.23 6.73 20.88
N ALA A 120 5.07 7.88 20.22
CA ALA A 120 5.50 8.12 18.85
C ALA A 120 6.74 9.04 18.81
N LYS A 121 7.67 8.74 17.91
CA LYS A 121 8.89 9.51 17.68
C LYS A 121 9.05 9.77 16.19
N GLU A 122 9.40 11.00 15.83
CA GLU A 122 9.76 11.34 14.46
C GLU A 122 11.05 10.62 14.05
N VAL A 123 11.00 9.97 12.89
CA VAL A 123 12.10 9.20 12.32
C VAL A 123 12.06 9.37 10.82
N SER A 124 13.24 9.53 10.21
CA SER A 124 13.40 9.49 8.76
C SER A 124 14.19 8.25 8.36
N GLY A 125 13.79 7.64 7.25
CA GLY A 125 14.46 6.47 6.68
C GLY A 125 13.52 5.65 5.82
N TRP A 126 13.99 4.49 5.39
CA TRP A 126 13.24 3.57 4.55
C TRP A 126 13.19 2.18 5.17
N MET A 127 12.02 1.56 5.15
CA MET A 127 11.83 0.15 5.53
C MET A 127 11.18 -0.64 4.40
N SER A 128 11.37 -1.96 4.41
CA SER A 128 10.65 -2.83 3.47
C SER A 128 9.25 -3.07 3.99
N LEU A 129 8.26 -2.95 3.12
CA LEU A 129 6.87 -3.27 3.41
C LEU A 129 6.59 -4.72 3.03
N PHE A 130 6.90 -5.07 1.78
CA PHE A 130 6.75 -6.42 1.24
C PHE A 130 7.54 -6.60 -0.06
N GLU A 131 7.69 -7.87 -0.43
CA GLU A 131 8.12 -8.37 -1.73
C GLU A 131 7.15 -9.50 -2.15
N PRO A 132 7.26 -10.10 -3.35
CA PRO A 132 6.30 -11.09 -3.84
C PRO A 132 6.00 -12.23 -2.85
N THR A 133 7.01 -12.67 -2.11
CA THR A 133 6.98 -13.85 -1.24
C THR A 133 6.93 -13.53 0.25
N GLN A 134 7.11 -12.26 0.65
CA GLN A 134 7.31 -11.90 2.05
C GLN A 134 6.72 -10.54 2.40
N ARG A 135 6.13 -10.43 3.59
CA ARG A 135 5.62 -9.18 4.16
C ARG A 135 6.31 -8.90 5.49
N TRP A 136 6.85 -7.69 5.64
CA TRP A 136 7.46 -7.22 6.88
C TRP A 136 6.55 -6.28 7.66
N ALA A 137 5.60 -5.63 7.00
CA ALA A 137 4.61 -4.78 7.64
C ALA A 137 3.23 -4.87 6.95
N LYS A 138 2.17 -4.63 7.72
CA LYS A 138 0.78 -4.55 7.24
C LYS A 138 0.21 -3.15 7.48
N ILE A 139 -0.54 -2.63 6.53
CA ILE A 139 -1.27 -1.36 6.72
C ILE A 139 -2.32 -1.56 7.82
N VAL A 140 -2.41 -0.62 8.76
CA VAL A 140 -3.43 -0.61 9.82
C VAL A 140 -4.30 0.65 9.78
N CYS A 141 -3.77 1.76 9.25
CA CYS A 141 -4.54 2.99 9.06
C CYS A 141 -4.10 3.68 7.76
N PHE A 142 -5.07 4.04 6.90
CA PHE A 142 -4.78 4.81 5.69
C PHE A 142 -4.61 6.30 6.01
N LYS A 143 -3.60 6.94 5.41
CA LYS A 143 -3.47 8.40 5.41
C LYS A 143 -4.70 9.02 4.75
N GLY A 144 -5.43 9.87 5.47
CA GLY A 144 -6.71 10.45 5.02
C GLY A 144 -7.96 9.71 5.51
N GLY A 145 -7.80 8.67 6.32
CA GLY A 145 -8.87 8.12 7.17
C GLY A 145 -9.86 7.17 6.48
N ARG A 146 -9.62 5.86 6.63
CA ARG A 146 -10.57 4.89 7.21
C ARG A 146 -9.76 3.76 7.88
N PRO A 147 -10.02 3.37 9.12
CA PRO A 147 -9.47 2.15 9.69
C PRO A 147 -10.00 0.92 8.95
N ILE A 148 -9.18 -0.13 8.75
CA ILE A 148 -9.71 -1.46 8.47
C ILE A 148 -10.07 -2.07 9.83
N SER A 149 -11.37 -2.12 10.14
CA SER A 149 -11.84 -2.74 11.38
C SER A 149 -11.55 -4.26 11.35
N PRO A 150 -10.92 -4.82 12.40
CA PRO A 150 -10.79 -6.27 12.56
C PRO A 150 -12.11 -7.00 12.91
N HIS A 151 -13.24 -6.29 13.03
CA HIS A 151 -14.57 -6.85 13.35
C HIS A 151 -15.27 -7.60 12.20
N GLN A 152 -14.52 -8.15 11.25
CA GLN A 152 -14.96 -9.34 10.51
C GLN A 152 -14.57 -10.65 11.23
N GLN A 153 -14.06 -10.54 12.45
CA GLN A 153 -13.89 -11.67 13.36
C GLN A 153 -14.98 -11.57 14.45
N GLN A 154 -15.96 -12.50 14.39
CA GLN A 154 -16.75 -12.93 15.55
C GLN A 154 -17.97 -12.07 15.98
N GLU A 155 -18.93 -11.82 15.08
CA GLU A 155 -20.33 -11.54 15.48
C GLU A 155 -21.33 -12.09 14.43
N GLN A 156 -21.10 -13.33 13.98
CA GLN A 156 -22.09 -14.16 13.27
C GLN A 156 -22.54 -15.36 14.14
N ALA A 157 -22.23 -15.36 15.45
CA ALA A 157 -22.54 -16.47 16.36
C ALA A 157 -23.63 -16.16 17.41
N GLN A 158 -24.22 -14.96 17.43
CA GLN A 158 -25.31 -14.63 18.38
C GLN A 158 -26.42 -13.81 17.73
N ALA A 159 -26.84 -14.24 16.55
CA ALA A 159 -28.20 -14.01 16.07
C ALA A 159 -28.81 -15.38 15.79
N GLN A 160 -29.32 -16.03 16.85
CA GLN A 160 -30.24 -17.19 16.91
C GLN A 160 -29.95 -18.07 18.15
N ALA A 161 -30.30 -17.57 19.34
CA ALA A 161 -30.72 -18.37 20.49
C ALA A 161 -31.39 -17.46 21.51
#